data_AF-A0A5J4RDB3-F1
#
_entry.id   AF-A0A5J4RDB3-F1
#
_cell.length_a   1.000
_cell.length_b   1.000
_cell.length_c   1.000
_cell.angle_alpha   90.00
_cell.angle_beta   90.00
_cell.angle_gamma   90.00
#
_symmetry.space_group_name_H-M   'P 1'
#
loop_
_entity.id
_entity.type
_entity.pdbx_description
1 polymer ?
#
loop_
_entity_poly.entity_id
_entity_poly.type
_entity_poly.pdbx_seq_one_letter_code
_entity_poly.pdbx_strand_id
1 'polypeptide(L)'
;MEHQLTIYNTLSRKKEPFIPLHAPHVGMYVCGPTVYGDAHLGHARPAVTFDVLFRYLNHLGYKVRYVRNITDVGHLEHDADKGEDKIAKKARVEQLEPMEIVQYYLNRYHKTMETL
;
A
#
# COMPACT_ATOMS: atom_id res chain seq x y z
N MET A 1 26.46 -16.09 4.47
CA MET A 1 25.76 -15.12 3.60
C MET A 1 26.68 -13.93 3.44
N GLU A 2 27.40 -13.81 2.32
CA GLU A 2 28.50 -12.83 2.17
C GLU A 2 28.04 -11.38 2.02
N HIS A 3 26.73 -11.11 1.93
CA HIS A 3 26.20 -9.74 1.88
C HIS A 3 25.02 -9.56 2.85
N GLN A 4 25.24 -8.71 3.85
CA GLN A 4 24.21 -8.25 4.78
C GLN A 4 23.22 -7.33 4.03
N LEU A 5 21.91 -7.61 4.13
CA LEU A 5 20.88 -6.77 3.54
C LEU A 5 20.95 -5.36 4.11
N THR A 6 20.94 -4.35 3.25
CA THR A 6 20.80 -2.94 3.64
C THR A 6 19.54 -2.33 3.03
N ILE A 7 18.85 -1.48 3.78
CA ILE A 7 17.64 -0.76 3.34
C ILE A 7 17.87 0.75 3.53
N TYR A 8 17.40 1.56 2.58
CA TYR A 8 17.41 3.01 2.74
C TYR A 8 16.34 3.43 3.76
N ASN A 9 16.76 4.03 4.86
CA ASN A 9 15.89 4.51 5.92
C ASN A 9 15.61 6.00 5.74
N THR A 10 14.35 6.36 5.43
CA THR A 10 13.94 7.75 5.24
C THR A 10 14.15 8.62 6.49
N LEU A 11 14.08 8.04 7.70
CA LEU A 11 14.27 8.77 8.97
C LEU A 11 15.70 9.30 9.11
N SER A 12 16.70 8.49 8.77
CA SER A 12 18.12 8.85 8.84
C SER A 12 18.71 9.32 7.51
N ARG A 13 17.97 9.12 6.41
CA ARG A 13 18.34 9.40 5.03
C ARG A 13 19.60 8.65 4.55
N LYS A 14 19.83 7.45 5.07
CA LYS A 14 21.01 6.61 4.75
C LYS A 14 20.62 5.16 4.51
N LYS A 15 21.50 4.40 3.86
CA LYS A 15 21.39 2.94 3.81
C LYS A 15 21.88 2.37 5.15
N GLU A 16 21.06 1.54 5.78
CA GLU A 16 21.34 0.93 7.06
C GLU A 16 21.22 -0.59 6.95
N PRO A 17 21.99 -1.37 7.73
CA PRO A 17 21.79 -2.81 7.86
C PRO A 17 20.35 -3.11 8.29
N PHE A 18 19.69 -4.00 7.56
CA PHE A 18 18.38 -4.49 7.96
C PHE A 18 18.53 -5.53 9.07
N ILE A 19 18.04 -5.20 10.27
CA ILE A 19 18.06 -6.07 11.44
C ILE A 19 16.60 -6.23 11.91
N PRO A 20 16.01 -7.44 11.85
CA PRO A 20 14.63 -7.65 12.28
C PRO A 20 14.50 -7.49 13.80
N LEU A 21 13.34 -7.00 14.26
CA LEU A 21 13.04 -6.91 15.69
C LEU A 21 12.99 -8.31 16.36
N HIS A 22 12.48 -9.32 15.65
CA HIS A 22 12.30 -10.68 16.16
C HIS A 22 12.71 -11.74 15.13
N ALA A 23 14.01 -11.98 14.94
CA ALA A 23 14.48 -12.97 13.97
C ALA A 23 13.85 -14.37 14.20
N PRO A 24 13.43 -15.10 13.14
CA PRO A 24 13.50 -14.75 11.72
C PRO A 24 12.26 -14.00 11.19
N HIS A 25 11.40 -13.47 12.06
CA HIS A 25 10.15 -12.81 11.67
C HIS A 25 10.37 -11.33 11.31
N VAL A 26 9.68 -10.89 10.26
CA VAL A 26 9.66 -9.50 9.80
C VAL A 26 8.22 -9.03 9.70
N GLY A 27 7.90 -7.90 10.30
CA GLY A 27 6.64 -7.18 10.05
C GLY A 27 6.86 -6.13 8.97
N MET A 28 6.02 -6.12 7.94
CA MET A 28 6.07 -5.12 6.87
C MET A 28 4.68 -4.53 6.67
N TYR A 29 4.54 -3.21 6.87
CA TYR A 29 3.33 -2.47 6.57
C TYR A 29 3.56 -1.52 5.40
N VAL A 30 2.62 -1.49 4.46
CA VAL A 30 2.63 -0.56 3.32
C VAL A 30 1.24 0.06 3.20
N CYS A 31 1.17 1.39 3.06
CA CYS A 31 -0.11 2.06 2.82
C CYS A 31 -0.72 1.60 1.50
N GLY A 32 -2.00 1.24 1.52
CA GLY A 32 -2.74 0.86 0.33
C GLY A 32 -3.53 2.00 -0.31
N PRO A 33 -4.37 1.69 -1.31
CA PRO A 33 -5.12 2.67 -2.07
C PRO A 33 -6.30 3.26 -1.29
N THR A 34 -6.73 4.44 -1.71
CA THR A 34 -8.08 4.94 -1.41
C THR A 34 -8.99 4.60 -2.58
N VAL A 35 -10.05 3.84 -2.32
CA VAL A 35 -10.86 3.18 -3.38
C VAL A 35 -12.03 4.05 -3.84
N TYR A 36 -11.72 5.22 -4.39
CA TYR A 36 -12.70 6.17 -4.96
C TYR A 36 -12.59 6.29 -6.49
N GLY A 37 -11.68 5.52 -7.11
CA GLY A 37 -11.39 5.60 -8.54
C GLY A 37 -10.56 4.41 -9.03
N ASP A 38 -10.40 4.32 -10.35
CA ASP A 38 -9.61 3.26 -10.98
C ASP A 38 -8.12 3.33 -10.61
N ALA A 39 -7.49 2.16 -10.50
CA ALA A 39 -6.07 2.06 -10.22
C ALA A 39 -5.24 2.58 -11.41
N HIS A 40 -4.49 3.67 -11.21
CA HIS A 40 -3.49 4.14 -12.17
C HIS A 40 -2.08 3.57 -11.93
N LEU A 41 -1.15 3.81 -12.87
CA LEU A 41 0.26 3.37 -12.78
C LEU A 41 0.98 3.79 -11.49
N GLY A 42 0.61 4.95 -10.93
CA GLY A 42 1.10 5.38 -9.62
C GLY A 42 0.79 4.41 -8.46
N HIS A 43 -0.28 3.61 -8.54
CA HIS A 43 -0.58 2.56 -7.58
C HIS A 43 0.19 1.26 -7.86
N ALA A 44 0.43 0.95 -9.14
CA ALA A 44 1.18 -0.24 -9.55
C ALA A 44 2.65 -0.15 -9.08
N ARG A 45 3.28 1.02 -9.19
CA ARG A 45 4.68 1.21 -8.78
C ARG A 45 4.96 0.76 -7.34
N PRO A 46 4.29 1.27 -6.28
CA PRO A 46 4.53 0.80 -4.93
C PRO A 46 4.10 -0.66 -4.74
N ALA A 47 2.99 -1.10 -5.36
CA ALA A 47 2.56 -2.50 -5.27
C ALA A 47 3.65 -3.47 -5.73
N VAL A 48 4.26 -3.24 -6.90
CA VAL A 48 5.35 -4.04 -7.44
C VAL A 48 6.64 -3.86 -6.62
N THR A 49 6.98 -2.63 -6.25
CA THR A 49 8.22 -2.35 -5.50
C THR A 49 8.25 -3.11 -4.16
N PHE A 50 7.14 -3.07 -3.42
CA PHE A 50 7.06 -3.75 -2.12
C PHE A 50 6.78 -5.25 -2.24
N ASP A 51 6.16 -5.72 -3.33
CA ASP A 51 6.09 -7.14 -3.64
C ASP A 51 7.49 -7.74 -3.89
N VAL A 52 8.34 -7.04 -4.65
CA VAL A 52 9.75 -7.44 -4.85
C VAL A 52 10.48 -7.50 -3.51
N LEU A 53 10.32 -6.50 -2.63
CA LEU A 53 10.93 -6.52 -1.30
C LEU A 53 10.42 -7.70 -0.44
N PHE A 54 9.11 -7.95 -0.44
CA PHE A 54 8.50 -9.08 0.26
C PHE A 54 9.08 -10.42 -0.21
N ARG A 55 9.11 -10.64 -1.53
CA ARG A 55 9.67 -11.86 -2.14
C ARG A 55 11.15 -12.01 -1.83
N TYR A 56 11.91 -10.91 -1.87
CA TYR A 56 13.34 -10.95 -1.58
C TYR A 56 13.62 -11.27 -0.10
N LEU A 57 12.87 -10.69 0.84
CA LEU A 57 12.98 -11.03 2.26
C LEU A 57 12.62 -12.51 2.52
N ASN A 58 11.58 -13.04 1.88
CA ASN A 58 11.26 -14.47 1.95
C ASN A 58 12.38 -15.34 1.35
N HIS A 59 12.96 -14.93 0.21
CA HIS A 59 14.10 -15.62 -0.41
C HIS A 59 15.33 -15.67 0.50
N LEU A 60 15.57 -14.61 1.29
CA LEU A 60 16.62 -14.57 2.31
C LEU A 60 16.32 -15.42 3.56
N GLY A 61 15.16 -16.09 3.63
CA GLY A 61 14.77 -16.98 4.73
C GLY A 61 14.00 -16.31 5.87
N TYR A 62 13.58 -15.05 5.72
CA TYR A 62 12.71 -14.40 6.70
C TYR A 62 11.27 -14.90 6.61
N LYS A 63 10.58 -14.88 7.75
CA LYS A 63 9.13 -15.11 7.85
C LYS A 63 8.41 -13.77 7.87
N VAL A 64 7.97 -13.30 6.71
CA VAL A 64 7.43 -11.94 6.57
C VAL A 64 5.91 -11.93 6.75
N ARG A 65 5.41 -11.15 7.70
CA ARG A 65 4.00 -10.75 7.77
C ARG A 65 3.85 -9.43 7.01
N TYR A 66 3.33 -9.51 5.79
CA TYR A 66 3.05 -8.35 4.95
C TYR A 66 1.58 -7.91 5.12
N VAL A 67 1.37 -6.67 5.56
CA VAL A 67 0.05 -6.05 5.74
C VAL A 67 -0.06 -4.81 4.85
N ARG A 68 -1.17 -4.69 4.13
CA ARG A 68 -1.54 -3.51 3.34
C ARG A 68 -3.00 -3.19 3.61
N ASN A 69 -3.27 -1.95 4.01
CA ASN A 69 -4.64 -1.51 4.29
C ASN A 69 -5.41 -1.19 3.00
N ILE A 70 -6.71 -0.97 3.12
CA ILE A 70 -7.53 -0.24 2.14
C ILE A 70 -8.06 0.99 2.87
N THR A 71 -8.08 2.14 2.20
CA THR A 71 -8.77 3.33 2.72
C THR A 71 -10.15 3.41 2.07
N ASP A 72 -11.15 2.94 2.79
CA ASP A 72 -12.57 2.83 2.42
C ASP A 72 -13.46 3.93 3.02
N VAL A 73 -12.88 4.81 3.83
CA VAL A 73 -13.51 6.01 4.37
C VAL A 73 -12.45 7.10 4.54
N GLY A 74 -12.83 8.37 4.37
CA GLY A 74 -11.95 9.50 4.60
C GLY A 74 -11.07 9.85 3.39
N HIS A 75 -9.86 10.29 3.73
CA HIS A 75 -8.84 10.83 2.82
C HIS A 75 -9.30 12.14 2.15
N LEU A 76 -9.20 13.23 2.91
CA LEU A 76 -9.55 14.58 2.47
C LEU A 76 -8.73 14.99 1.24
N GLU A 77 -9.30 15.83 0.38
CA GLU A 77 -8.53 16.47 -0.68
C GLU A 77 -7.39 17.33 -0.09
N HIS A 78 -6.18 17.22 -0.64
CA HIS A 78 -4.99 18.04 -0.34
C HIS A 78 -4.20 17.80 0.96
N ASP A 79 -4.24 16.60 1.57
CA ASP A 79 -3.48 16.27 2.81
C ASP A 79 -3.75 17.24 3.98
N ALA A 80 -4.82 18.05 3.89
CA ALA A 80 -5.20 19.06 4.85
C ALA A 80 -6.36 18.57 5.71
N ASP A 81 -6.42 18.99 6.97
CA ASP A 81 -7.52 18.72 7.92
C ASP A 81 -8.88 19.33 7.51
N LYS A 82 -8.94 19.94 6.32
CA LYS A 82 -10.13 20.55 5.74
C LYS A 82 -10.22 20.14 4.28
N GLY A 83 -11.29 19.45 3.94
CA GLY A 83 -11.54 19.02 2.58
C GLY A 83 -12.81 18.19 2.53
N GLU A 84 -13.25 17.90 1.31
CA GLU A 84 -14.33 16.96 1.09
C GLU A 84 -13.77 15.53 1.05
N ASP A 85 -14.50 14.60 1.65
CA ASP A 85 -14.18 13.17 1.57
C ASP A 85 -14.23 12.71 0.11
N LYS A 86 -13.12 12.13 -0.39
CA LYS A 86 -12.99 11.74 -1.80
C LYS A 86 -14.04 10.71 -2.21
N ILE A 87 -14.43 9.82 -1.30
CA ILE A 87 -15.43 8.77 -1.56
C ILE A 87 -16.84 9.39 -1.61
N ALA A 88 -17.18 10.26 -0.67
CA ALA A 88 -18.47 10.97 -0.63
C ALA A 88 -18.63 11.92 -1.83
N LYS A 89 -17.56 12.59 -2.25
CA LYS A 89 -17.52 13.38 -3.50
C LYS A 89 -17.82 12.51 -4.70
N LYS A 90 -17.18 11.36 -4.81
CA LYS A 90 -17.41 10.41 -5.91
C LYS A 90 -18.83 9.85 -5.91
N ALA A 91 -19.33 9.44 -4.75
CA ALA A 91 -20.67 8.89 -4.54
C ALA A 91 -21.77 9.84 -5.05
N ARG A 92 -21.69 11.14 -4.70
CA ARG A 92 -22.66 12.13 -5.20
C ARG A 92 -22.59 12.35 -6.72
N VAL A 93 -21.40 12.34 -7.30
CA VAL A 93 -21.22 12.50 -8.75
C VAL A 93 -21.83 11.32 -9.50
N GLU A 94 -21.66 10.12 -8.98
CA GLU A 94 -22.16 8.88 -9.62
C GLU A 94 -23.57 8.50 -9.19
N GLN A 95 -24.20 9.25 -8.27
CA GLN A 95 -25.51 8.96 -7.69
C GLN A 95 -25.61 7.56 -7.08
N LEU A 96 -24.55 7.16 -6.37
CA LEU A 96 -24.42 5.87 -5.66
C LEU A 96 -24.16 6.09 -4.18
N GLU A 97 -24.35 5.05 -3.37
CA GLU A 97 -23.95 5.08 -1.97
C GLU A 97 -22.41 4.98 -1.82
N PRO A 98 -21.80 5.63 -0.81
CA PRO A 98 -20.35 5.58 -0.61
C PRO A 98 -19.75 4.18 -0.56
N MET A 99 -20.46 3.22 0.07
CA MET A 99 -19.98 1.84 0.14
C MET A 99 -20.13 1.08 -1.18
N GLU A 100 -21.04 1.50 -2.07
CA GLU A 100 -21.10 0.96 -3.43
C GLU A 100 -19.88 1.41 -4.25
N ILE A 101 -19.47 2.68 -4.11
CA ILE A 101 -18.23 3.21 -4.70
C ILE A 101 -17.01 2.43 -4.22
N VAL A 102 -16.88 2.27 -2.90
CA VAL A 102 -15.79 1.51 -2.27
C VAL A 102 -15.72 0.11 -2.83
N GLN A 103 -16.84 -0.61 -2.81
CA GLN A 103 -16.89 -2.01 -3.25
C GLN A 103 -16.55 -2.12 -4.75
N TYR A 104 -17.09 -1.22 -5.56
CA TYR A 104 -16.88 -1.19 -7.01
C TYR A 104 -15.40 -0.99 -7.35
N TYR A 105 -14.76 0.03 -6.78
CA TYR A 105 -13.35 0.32 -7.07
C TYR A 105 -12.38 -0.63 -6.38
N LEU A 106 -12.71 -1.18 -5.21
CA LEU A 106 -11.91 -2.20 -4.55
C LEU A 106 -11.81 -3.47 -5.41
N ASN A 107 -12.93 -3.95 -5.93
CA ASN A 107 -12.94 -5.14 -6.81
C ASN A 107 -12.09 -4.93 -8.06
N ARG A 108 -12.17 -3.73 -8.65
CA ARG A 108 -11.39 -3.35 -9.84
C ARG A 108 -9.91 -3.17 -9.52
N TYR A 109 -9.58 -2.59 -8.37
CA TYR A 109 -8.20 -2.51 -7.87
C TYR A 109 -7.61 -3.91 -7.74
N HIS A 110 -8.29 -4.85 -7.08
CA HIS A 110 -7.83 -6.24 -6.94
C HIS A 110 -7.62 -6.90 -8.30
N LYS A 111 -8.61 -6.85 -9.18
CA LYS A 111 -8.51 -7.41 -10.54
C LYS A 111 -7.32 -6.81 -11.32
N THR A 112 -7.03 -5.53 -11.13
CA THR A 112 -5.89 -4.87 -11.79
C THR A 112 -4.56 -5.35 -11.20
N MET A 113 -4.45 -5.39 -9.87
CA MET A 113 -3.22 -5.82 -9.20
C MET A 113 -2.91 -7.31 -9.41
N GLU A 114 -3.92 -8.16 -9.66
CA GLU A 114 -3.74 -9.57 -10.02
C GLU A 114 -3.06 -9.78 -11.38
N THR A 115 -3.08 -8.77 -12.25
CA THR A 115 -2.44 -8.83 -13.58
C THR A 115 -0.98 -8.40 -13.58
N LEU A 116 -0.46 -7.95 -12.44
CA LEU A 116 0.92 -7.47 -12.24
C LEU A 116 1.79 -8.56 -11.58
#